data_AF-C4LB70-F1
#
_entry.id   AF-C4LB70-F1
#
_cell.length_a   1.000
_cell.length_b   1.000
_cell.length_c   1.000
_cell.angle_alpha   90.00
_cell.angle_beta   90.00
_cell.angle_gamma   90.00
#
_symmetry.space_group_name_H-M   'P 1'
#
loop_
_entity.id
_entity.type
_entity.pdbx_description
1 polymer ?
#
loop_
_entity_poly.entity_id
_entity_poly.type
_entity_poly.pdbx_seq_one_letter_code
_entity_poly.pdbx_strand_id
1 'polypeptide(L)' 'MEQIISIPKMEKLVNRDYKTLWTWCKNGKFPQPVRVNGRAIGWTEASYQKWLSDSLAA' A
#
# COMPACT_ATOMS: atom_id res chain seq x y z
N MET A 1 17.85 2.81 3.28
CA MET A 1 16.88 3.92 3.48
C MET A 1 15.52 3.40 3.05
N GLU A 2 14.61 3.16 3.99
CA GLU A 2 13.25 2.74 3.64
C GLU A 2 12.44 3.97 3.21
N GLN A 3 12.00 3.98 1.96
CA GLN A 3 11.14 5.04 1.43
C GLN A 3 9.67 4.73 1.75
N ILE A 4 8.95 5.74 2.23
CA ILE A 4 7.51 5.65 2.48
C ILE A 4 6.76 6.28 1.31
N ILE A 5 5.89 5.50 0.71
CA ILE A 5 4.95 5.93 -0.32
C ILE A 5 3.70 6.46 0.41
N SER A 6 3.50 7.77 0.33
CA SER A 6 2.29 8.40 0.87
C SER A 6 1.02 7.91 0.17
N ILE A 7 -0.12 8.03 0.84
CA ILE A 7 -1.43 7.62 0.31
C ILE A 7 -1.71 8.16 -1.11
N PRO A 8 -1.61 9.48 -1.38
CA PRO A 8 -1.90 9.99 -2.72
C PRO A 8 -0.91 9.52 -3.78
N LYS A 9 0.33 9.18 -3.39
CA LYS A 9 1.30 8.56 -4.32
C LYS A 9 0.91 7.11 -4.62
N MET A 10 0.47 6.37 -3.60
CA MET A 10 0.03 4.99 -3.76
C MET A 10 -1.20 4.87 -4.68
N GLU A 11 -2.16 5.79 -4.54
CA GLU A 11 -3.35 5.82 -5.41
C GLU A 11 -2.97 5.95 -6.89
N LYS A 12 -1.97 6.80 -7.19
CA LYS A 12 -1.43 6.97 -8.54
C LYS A 12 -0.67 5.74 -9.03
N LEU A 13 0.13 5.11 -8.16
CA LEU A 13 0.92 3.92 -8.50
C LEU A 13 0.04 2.69 -8.79
N VAL A 14 -0.99 2.48 -7.98
CA VAL A 14 -1.92 1.34 -8.12
C VAL A 14 -3.06 1.67 -9.11
N ASN A 15 -3.20 2.94 -9.51
CA ASN A 15 -4.30 3.46 -10.31
C ASN A 15 -5.67 3.08 -9.72
N ARG A 16 -5.80 3.22 -8.39
CA ARG A 16 -7.00 2.89 -7.62
C ARG A 16 -7.17 3.89 -6.48
N ASP A 17 -8.43 4.17 -6.16
CA ASP A 17 -8.82 5.07 -5.07
C ASP A 17 -8.48 4.48 -3.69
N TYR A 18 -8.21 5.34 -2.71
CA TYR A 18 -7.89 4.95 -1.32
C TYR A 18 -8.93 4.00 -0.72
N LYS A 19 -10.22 4.11 -1.07
CA LYS A 19 -11.27 3.22 -0.56
C LYS A 19 -11.05 1.78 -1.00
N THR A 20 -10.63 1.60 -2.25
CA THR A 20 -10.31 0.28 -2.81
C THR A 20 -9.07 -0.29 -2.12
N LEU A 21 -8.04 0.53 -1.94
CA LEU A 21 -6.82 0.14 -1.23
C LEU A 21 -7.14 -0.31 0.21
N TRP A 22 -7.95 0.45 0.94
CA TRP A 22 -8.39 0.09 2.29
C TRP A 22 -9.22 -1.19 2.34
N THR A 23 -10.10 -1.39 1.34
CA THR A 23 -10.88 -2.63 1.21
C THR A 23 -9.95 -3.82 0.98
N TRP A 24 -8.94 -3.68 0.13
CA TRP A 24 -7.96 -4.74 -0.09
C TRP A 24 -7.08 -4.99 1.13
N CYS A 25 -6.70 -3.95 1.87
CA CYS A 25 -6.02 -4.11 3.16
C CYS A 25 -6.86 -4.94 4.13
N LYS A 26 -8.17 -4.64 4.23
CA LYS A 26 -9.11 -5.39 5.09
C LYS A 26 -9.28 -6.84 4.64
N ASN A 27 -9.29 -7.08 3.34
CA ASN A 27 -9.43 -8.41 2.75
C ASN A 27 -8.11 -9.19 2.69
N GLY A 28 -6.99 -8.64 3.19
CA GLY A 28 -5.68 -9.28 3.15
C GLY A 28 -5.05 -9.35 1.75
N LYS A 29 -5.62 -8.64 0.77
CA LYS A 29 -5.12 -8.59 -0.63
C LYS A 29 -4.09 -7.49 -0.87
N PHE A 30 -3.90 -6.59 0.08
CA PHE A 30 -2.94 -5.48 0.00
C PHE A 30 -2.20 -5.34 1.34
N PRO A 31 -0.93 -4.92 1.33
CA PRO A 31 -0.16 -4.73 2.56
C PRO A 31 -0.81 -3.70 3.49
N GLN A 32 -0.65 -3.87 4.79
CA GLN A 32 -1.13 -2.90 5.77
C GLN A 32 -0.31 -1.60 5.70
N PRO A 33 -0.95 -0.43 5.84
CA PRO A 33 -0.23 0.83 5.86
C PRO A 33 0.60 0.98 7.13
N VAL A 34 1.75 1.63 7.01
CA VAL A 34 2.56 2.11 8.13
C VAL A 34 1.76 3.17 8.88
N ARG A 35 1.64 2.99 10.19
CA ARG A 35 0.96 3.92 11.10
C ARG A 35 1.97 4.57 12.02
N VAL A 36 1.90 5.90 12.13
CA VAL A 36 2.69 6.69 13.09
C VAL A 36 1.71 7.51 13.92
N ASN A 37 1.82 7.43 15.25
CA ASN A 37 0.91 8.09 16.19
C ASN A 37 -0.58 7.85 15.90
N GLY A 38 -0.95 6.63 15.52
CA GLY A 38 -2.33 6.24 15.22
C GLY A 38 -2.86 6.70 13.86
N ARG A 39 -2.07 7.44 13.06
CA ARG A 39 -2.44 7.85 11.69
C ARG A 39 -1.68 7.03 10.65
N ALA A 40 -2.39 6.58 9.62
CA ALA A 40 -1.76 5.92 8.48
C ALA A 40 -0.99 6.96 7.65
N ILE A 41 0.32 6.78 7.53
CA ILE A 41 1.20 7.69 6.79
C ILE A 41 1.43 7.23 5.35
N GLY A 42 1.23 5.95 5.07
CA GLY A 42 1.46 5.37 3.75
C GLY A 42 1.90 3.92 3.84
N TRP A 43 2.65 3.46 2.85
CA TRP A 43 3.22 2.11 2.81
C TRP A 43 4.72 2.18 2.55
N THR A 44 5.46 1.20 3.02
CA THR A 44 6.86 1.09 2.62
C THR A 44 6.95 0.68 1.15
N GLU A 45 7.97 1.19 0.46
CA GLU A 45 8.25 0.78 -0.91
C GLU A 45 8.48 -0.74 -1.01
N ALA A 46 9.17 -1.33 -0.03
CA ALA A 46 9.39 -2.78 0.04
C ALA A 46 8.07 -3.57 0.09
N SER A 47 7.09 -3.14 0.90
CA SER A 47 5.78 -3.79 0.96
C SER A 47 5.02 -3.68 -0.36
N TYR A 48 5.09 -2.52 -1.02
CA TYR A 48 4.49 -2.33 -2.34
C TYR A 48 5.13 -3.21 -3.41
N GLN A 49 6.46 -3.25 -3.46
CA GLN A 49 7.21 -4.07 -4.42
C GLN A 49 6.91 -5.56 -4.21
N LYS A 50 6.88 -6.03 -2.96
CA LYS A 50 6.52 -7.41 -2.64
C LYS A 50 5.10 -7.74 -3.13
N TRP A 51 4.14 -6.87 -2.86
CA TRP A 51 2.76 -7.05 -3.33
C TRP A 51 2.66 -7.06 -4.87
N LEU A 52 3.43 -6.20 -5.54
CA LEU A 52 3.46 -6.13 -6.99
C LEU A 52 4.03 -7.42 -7.58
N SER A 53 5.11 -7.94 -7.02
CA SER A 53 5.70 -9.23 -7.40
C SER A 53 4.72 -10.39 -7.19
N ASP A 54 4.04 -10.44 -6.05
CA ASP A 54 3.06 -11.49 -5.75
C ASP A 54 1.84 -11.40 -6.70
N SER A 55 1.42 -10.18 -7.08
CA SER A 55 0.27 -9.95 -7.97
C SER A 55 0.58 -10.18 -9.46
N LEU A 56 1.83 -10.00 -9.89
CA LEU A 56 2.28 -10.30 -11.26
C LEU A 56 2.62 -11.78 -11.45
N ALA A 57 2.92 -12.51 -10.37
CA ALA A 57 3.24 -13.94 -10.39
C ALA A 57 2.00 -14.85 -10.35
N ALA A 58 0.80 -14.28 -10.21
CA ALA A 58 -0.50 -14.98 -10.19
C ALA A 58 -1.28 -14.75 -11.47
#